data_AF-A0A2N3GD85-F1
#
_entry.id   AF-A0A2N3GD85-F1
#
_cell.length_a   1.000
_cell.length_b   1.000
_cell.length_c   1.000
_cell.angle_alpha   90.00
_cell.angle_beta   90.00
_cell.angle_gamma   90.00
#
_symmetry.space_group_name_H-M   'P 1'
#
loop_
_entity.id
_entity.type
_entity.pdbx_description
1 polymer ?
#
loop_
_entity_poly.entity_id
_entity_poly.type
_entity_poly.pdbx_seq_one_letter_code
_entity_poly.pdbx_strand_id
1 'polypeptide(L)'
;MDDDWYRSPGWSEADQEAFELRLARARAWNRPEYLRIKGLALAEAGLREAALGLWQRGLDNDATRSEQPGLLELMAEALLRDDPARAEQLLRRLLAEHPDLNDTTQMAEVALAEILIGGGSEAGLCEAYRLLDSWQVKRGSPFPANVYRWAVAYTRLAEAVGDRDEASEAAEVALSSIDWSSPFENHPGLGLVHADPTELEWLERLAADRRTDTGMAGGGRMDEFRAALAADQDYQQELAMWTAEDDAREAEFEEAELPLTMDLRAAGLDVDSVWDLGKHRVWPYPQALPVLMNHLERGGYPEITTDIIGQALAIKDAVAYWDRLRELYLTAPSPAQANAAAIAMSGCATSAQLAHLIEFLDLEERGQSRILFLRPINRLGREHGRAIIEGLRSHPVLGAEATAISKGRSRNS
;
A
#
# COMPACT_ATOMS: atom_id res chain seq x y z
N MET A 1 -4.20 -23.81 19.35
CA MET A 1 -4.41 -22.49 19.97
C MET A 1 -4.49 -21.51 18.82
N ASP A 2 -5.55 -20.71 18.78
CA ASP A 2 -5.78 -19.79 17.68
C ASP A 2 -4.73 -18.67 17.71
N ASP A 3 -3.79 -18.61 16.76
CA ASP A 3 -2.72 -17.62 16.83
C ASP A 3 -3.15 -16.22 16.35
N ASP A 4 -4.42 -16.02 15.97
CA ASP A 4 -5.00 -14.72 15.61
C ASP A 4 -5.82 -14.12 16.75
N TRP A 5 -5.37 -14.34 17.98
CA TRP A 5 -6.02 -13.85 19.20
C TRP A 5 -6.24 -12.34 19.23
N TYR A 6 -5.40 -11.57 18.53
CA TYR A 6 -5.49 -10.13 18.40
C TYR A 6 -6.47 -9.68 17.28
N ARG A 7 -7.02 -10.61 16.48
CA ARG A 7 -8.06 -10.32 15.46
C ARG A 7 -9.47 -10.69 15.90
N SER A 8 -9.62 -11.34 17.06
CA SER A 8 -10.94 -11.67 17.60
C SER A 8 -11.77 -10.40 17.85
N PRO A 9 -13.08 -10.37 17.53
CA PRO A 9 -13.95 -9.22 17.83
C PRO A 9 -14.40 -9.18 19.31
N GLY A 10 -14.19 -10.25 20.08
CA GLY A 10 -14.61 -10.34 21.49
C GLY A 10 -13.83 -9.41 22.42
N TRP A 11 -14.52 -8.80 23.39
CA TRP A 11 -13.94 -7.89 24.40
C TRP A 11 -14.58 -7.98 25.78
N SER A 12 -15.03 -9.18 26.17
CA SER A 12 -15.41 -9.44 27.55
C SER A 12 -14.21 -9.30 28.51
N GLU A 13 -14.44 -9.26 29.82
CA GLU A 13 -13.36 -9.23 30.82
C GLU A 13 -12.37 -10.39 30.62
N ALA A 14 -12.88 -11.60 30.33
CA ALA A 14 -12.05 -12.76 30.02
C ALA A 14 -11.25 -12.60 28.71
N ASP A 15 -11.82 -11.96 27.68
CA ASP A 15 -11.10 -11.68 26.43
C ASP A 15 -9.98 -10.65 26.65
N GLN A 16 -10.24 -9.63 27.48
CA GLN A 16 -9.27 -8.60 27.85
C GLN A 16 -8.10 -9.22 28.62
N GLU A 17 -8.38 -10.02 29.66
CA GLU A 17 -7.33 -10.74 30.41
C GLU A 17 -6.49 -11.64 29.51
N ALA A 18 -7.14 -12.39 28.60
CA ALA A 18 -6.46 -13.27 27.66
C ALA A 18 -5.61 -12.47 26.65
N PHE A 19 -6.09 -11.32 26.19
CA PHE A 19 -5.35 -10.41 25.32
C PHE A 19 -4.11 -9.86 26.04
N GLU A 20 -4.27 -9.32 27.25
CA GLU A 20 -3.16 -8.76 28.02
C GLU A 20 -2.09 -9.80 28.37
N LEU A 21 -2.50 -11.01 28.76
CA LEU A 21 -1.55 -12.10 29.06
C LEU A 21 -0.69 -12.46 27.84
N ARG A 22 -1.28 -12.44 26.65
CA ARG A 22 -0.59 -12.75 25.39
C ARG A 22 0.26 -11.56 24.92
N LEU A 23 -0.25 -10.34 25.04
CA LEU A 23 0.49 -9.12 24.70
C LEU A 23 1.75 -8.96 25.58
N ALA A 24 1.65 -9.26 26.87
CA ALA A 24 2.79 -9.24 27.79
C ALA A 24 3.90 -10.22 27.40
N ARG A 25 3.53 -11.37 26.80
CA ARG A 25 4.48 -12.39 26.31
C ARG A 25 5.02 -12.08 24.91
N ALA A 26 4.34 -11.22 24.15
CA ALA A 26 4.79 -10.81 22.84
C ALA A 26 6.09 -10.00 22.93
N ARG A 27 6.91 -10.11 21.88
CA ARG A 27 8.13 -9.32 21.72
C ARG A 27 7.77 -7.84 21.70
N ALA A 28 8.57 -7.01 22.35
CA ALA A 28 8.27 -5.60 22.56
C ALA A 28 7.93 -4.86 21.25
N TRP A 29 8.65 -5.16 20.17
CA TRP A 29 8.46 -4.54 18.86
C TRP A 29 7.22 -5.01 18.09
N ASN A 30 6.57 -6.14 18.45
CA ASN A 30 5.31 -6.58 17.83
C ASN A 30 4.07 -6.08 18.58
N ARG A 31 4.23 -5.66 19.84
CA ARG A 31 3.10 -5.17 20.66
C ARG A 31 2.37 -3.97 20.02
N PRO A 32 3.06 -2.98 19.43
CA PRO A 32 2.43 -1.88 18.71
C PRO A 32 1.40 -2.36 17.67
N GLU A 33 1.84 -3.25 16.78
CA GLU A 33 1.02 -3.80 15.71
C GLU A 33 -0.18 -4.59 16.26
N TYR A 34 0.02 -5.38 17.33
CA TYR A 34 -1.09 -6.11 17.96
C TYR A 34 -2.14 -5.21 18.60
N LEU A 35 -1.74 -4.08 19.18
CA LEU A 35 -2.68 -3.07 19.68
C LEU A 35 -3.47 -2.46 18.53
N ARG A 36 -2.80 -2.12 17.41
CA ARG A 36 -3.43 -1.57 16.21
C ARG A 36 -4.47 -2.53 15.62
N ILE A 37 -4.07 -3.78 15.35
CA ILE A 37 -4.94 -4.80 14.76
C ILE A 37 -6.11 -5.14 15.69
N LYS A 38 -5.88 -5.24 17.00
CA LYS A 38 -6.97 -5.50 17.94
C LYS A 38 -7.94 -4.33 18.00
N GLY A 39 -7.46 -3.09 18.04
CA GLY A 39 -8.34 -1.93 17.98
C GLY A 39 -9.20 -1.90 16.71
N LEU A 40 -8.64 -2.26 15.55
CA LEU A 40 -9.40 -2.43 14.30
C LEU A 40 -10.53 -3.45 14.43
N ALA A 41 -10.22 -4.66 14.92
CA ALA A 41 -11.23 -5.71 15.10
C ALA A 41 -12.35 -5.30 16.08
N LEU A 42 -12.02 -4.50 17.10
CA LEU A 42 -13.00 -3.96 18.04
C LEU A 42 -13.84 -2.85 17.42
N ALA A 43 -13.25 -1.95 16.63
CA ALA A 43 -13.97 -0.90 15.93
C ALA A 43 -14.96 -1.48 14.92
N GLU A 44 -14.55 -2.49 14.14
CA GLU A 44 -15.43 -3.24 13.21
C GLU A 44 -16.59 -3.93 13.95
N ALA A 45 -16.36 -4.38 15.19
CA ALA A 45 -17.40 -4.97 16.05
C ALA A 45 -18.30 -3.93 16.75
N GLY A 46 -18.13 -2.63 16.48
CA GLY A 46 -18.86 -1.55 17.12
C GLY A 46 -18.41 -1.23 18.56
N LEU A 47 -17.28 -1.79 19.02
CA LEU A 47 -16.71 -1.58 20.35
C LEU A 47 -15.71 -0.43 20.35
N ARG A 48 -16.19 0.74 19.92
CA ARG A 48 -15.36 1.91 19.62
C ARG A 48 -14.53 2.43 20.80
N GLU A 49 -15.12 2.58 21.98
CA GLU A 49 -14.40 3.06 23.18
C GLU A 49 -13.22 2.16 23.53
N ALA A 50 -13.40 0.85 23.37
CA ALA A 50 -12.34 -0.12 23.60
C ALA A 50 -11.22 0.01 22.54
N ALA A 51 -11.57 0.21 21.28
CA ALA A 51 -10.61 0.46 20.20
C ALA A 51 -9.77 1.72 20.48
N LEU A 52 -10.42 2.83 20.82
CA LEU A 52 -9.76 4.09 21.18
C LEU A 52 -8.81 3.92 22.37
N GLY A 53 -9.22 3.16 23.39
CA GLY A 53 -8.36 2.84 24.53
C GLY A 53 -7.10 2.05 24.15
N LEU A 54 -7.20 1.11 23.20
CA LEU A 54 -6.03 0.36 22.71
C LEU A 54 -5.10 1.22 21.86
N TRP A 55 -5.64 2.05 20.97
CA TRP A 55 -4.83 2.91 20.13
C TRP A 55 -4.14 4.02 20.94
N GLN A 56 -4.81 4.59 21.94
CA GLN A 56 -4.19 5.54 22.87
C GLN A 56 -3.01 4.91 23.61
N ARG A 57 -3.16 3.67 24.11
CA ARG A 57 -2.04 2.92 24.71
C ARG A 57 -0.89 2.69 23.74
N GLY A 58 -1.20 2.54 22.45
CA GLY A 58 -0.20 2.51 21.39
C GLY A 58 0.55 3.85 21.31
N LEU A 59 -0.17 4.96 21.20
CA LEU A 59 0.45 6.29 21.11
C LEU A 59 1.28 6.67 22.35
N ASP A 60 0.87 6.23 23.54
CA ASP A 60 1.56 6.52 24.82
C ASP A 60 2.85 5.71 25.01
N ASN A 61 3.16 4.77 24.11
CA ASN A 61 4.30 3.87 24.24
C ASN A 61 5.39 4.22 23.21
N ASP A 62 6.53 4.75 23.65
CA ASP A 62 7.65 5.14 22.77
C ASP A 62 8.16 4.02 21.85
N ALA A 63 7.94 2.74 22.19
CA ALA A 63 8.30 1.61 21.34
C ALA A 63 7.41 1.45 20.09
N THR A 64 6.36 2.27 19.93
CA THR A 64 5.39 2.21 18.84
C THR A 64 5.67 3.22 17.74
N ARG A 65 6.80 3.93 17.77
CA ARG A 65 7.09 5.07 16.87
C ARG A 65 6.84 4.78 15.39
N SER A 66 7.11 3.56 14.91
CA SER A 66 6.84 3.16 13.53
C SER A 66 5.34 2.96 13.21
N GLU A 67 4.52 2.59 14.18
CA GLU A 67 3.06 2.41 14.01
C GLU A 67 2.25 3.68 14.32
N GLN A 68 2.91 4.73 14.83
CA GLN A 68 2.26 5.99 15.21
C GLN A 68 1.42 6.62 14.09
N PRO A 69 1.88 6.69 12.82
CA PRO A 69 1.08 7.28 11.74
C PRO A 69 -0.29 6.61 11.61
N GLY A 70 -0.30 5.27 11.48
CA GLY A 70 -1.53 4.50 11.34
C GLY A 70 -2.41 4.56 12.59
N LEU A 71 -1.84 4.63 13.79
CA LEU A 71 -2.61 4.80 15.03
C LEU A 71 -3.29 6.18 15.12
N LEU A 72 -2.58 7.25 14.74
CA LEU A 72 -3.14 8.61 14.69
C LEU A 72 -4.32 8.68 13.71
N GLU A 73 -4.14 8.13 12.49
CA GLU A 73 -5.18 8.11 11.47
C GLU A 73 -6.41 7.31 11.92
N LEU A 74 -6.22 6.10 12.46
CA LEU A 74 -7.34 5.27 12.93
C LEU A 74 -8.12 5.91 14.08
N MET A 75 -7.41 6.57 15.01
CA MET A 75 -8.06 7.30 16.10
C MET A 75 -8.84 8.51 15.56
N ALA A 76 -8.27 9.27 14.64
CA ALA A 76 -8.95 10.41 14.03
C ALA A 76 -10.21 9.99 13.28
N GLU A 77 -10.10 8.96 12.44
CA GLU A 77 -11.22 8.43 11.64
C GLU A 77 -12.36 7.94 12.55
N ALA A 78 -12.03 7.23 13.62
CA ALA A 78 -13.03 6.83 14.60
C ALA A 78 -13.71 8.05 15.22
N LEU A 79 -12.96 9.09 15.59
CA LEU A 79 -13.46 10.29 16.26
C LEU A 79 -14.22 11.27 15.37
N LEU A 80 -14.05 11.18 14.04
CA LEU A 80 -14.50 12.17 13.05
C LEU A 80 -15.93 12.70 13.27
N ARG A 81 -16.89 11.81 13.58
CA ARG A 81 -18.30 12.18 13.76
C ARG A 81 -18.65 12.68 15.17
N ASP A 82 -18.02 12.15 16.22
CA ASP A 82 -18.47 12.40 17.60
C ASP A 82 -17.61 13.42 18.34
N ASP A 83 -16.33 13.54 17.97
CA ASP A 83 -15.40 14.52 18.52
C ASP A 83 -14.50 15.08 17.41
N PRO A 84 -15.08 15.87 16.49
CA PRO A 84 -14.34 16.42 15.34
C PRO A 84 -13.17 17.32 15.77
N ALA A 85 -13.26 17.97 16.94
CA ALA A 85 -12.18 18.81 17.46
C ALA A 85 -10.95 17.97 17.84
N ARG A 86 -11.14 16.81 18.48
CA ARG A 86 -10.04 15.89 18.76
C ARG A 86 -9.52 15.20 17.50
N ALA A 87 -10.41 14.83 16.58
CA ALA A 87 -10.01 14.28 15.28
C ALA A 87 -9.11 15.27 14.51
N GLU A 88 -9.48 16.55 14.47
CA GLU A 88 -8.68 17.62 13.86
C GLU A 88 -7.28 17.69 14.47
N GLN A 89 -7.18 17.70 15.80
CA GLN A 89 -5.87 17.75 16.48
C GLN A 89 -4.98 16.56 16.11
N LEU A 90 -5.55 15.36 16.01
CA LEU A 90 -4.82 14.14 15.63
C LEU A 90 -4.37 14.19 14.17
N LEU A 91 -5.22 14.65 13.25
CA LEU A 91 -4.88 14.77 11.82
C LEU A 91 -3.82 15.84 11.58
N ARG A 92 -3.92 17.00 12.24
CA ARG A 92 -2.88 18.04 12.17
C ARG A 92 -1.55 17.53 12.71
N ARG A 93 -1.57 16.76 13.80
CA ARG A 93 -0.38 16.12 14.35
C ARG A 93 0.21 15.11 13.36
N LEU A 94 -0.62 14.28 12.74
CA LEU A 94 -0.21 13.30 11.73
C LEU A 94 0.49 13.98 10.56
N LEU A 95 -0.12 15.00 9.95
CA LEU A 95 0.45 15.73 8.82
C LEU A 95 1.74 16.48 9.17
N ALA A 96 1.88 16.95 10.43
CA ALA A 96 3.09 17.64 10.88
C ALA A 96 4.25 16.69 11.20
N GLU A 97 3.98 15.55 11.84
CA GLU A 97 5.00 14.58 12.28
C GLU A 97 5.37 13.56 11.19
N HIS A 98 4.45 13.29 10.25
CA HIS A 98 4.55 12.25 9.23
C HIS A 98 4.02 12.73 7.87
N PRO A 99 4.69 13.73 7.25
CA PRO A 99 4.19 14.36 6.03
C PRO A 99 4.12 13.40 4.82
N ASP A 100 4.87 12.30 4.80
CA ASP A 100 4.83 11.28 3.75
C ASP A 100 3.61 10.34 3.85
N LEU A 101 2.93 10.33 5.01
CA LEU A 101 1.79 9.47 5.31
C LEU A 101 2.07 7.97 5.11
N ASN A 102 3.34 7.57 5.23
CA ASN A 102 3.70 6.16 5.19
C ASN A 102 3.02 5.38 6.34
N ASP A 103 2.66 4.13 6.08
CA ASP A 103 1.89 3.26 6.98
C ASP A 103 0.48 3.77 7.36
N THR A 104 -0.12 4.59 6.49
CA THR A 104 -1.52 5.07 6.60
C THR A 104 -2.33 4.74 5.34
N THR A 105 -3.61 5.12 5.30
CA THR A 105 -4.43 5.08 4.07
C THR A 105 -4.14 6.23 3.11
N GLN A 106 -3.28 7.18 3.53
CA GLN A 106 -2.97 8.43 2.83
C GLN A 106 -4.20 9.33 2.62
N MET A 107 -5.16 9.30 3.56
CA MET A 107 -6.41 10.07 3.47
C MET A 107 -6.50 11.19 4.52
N ALA A 108 -5.40 11.50 5.22
CA ALA A 108 -5.39 12.45 6.31
C ALA A 108 -5.77 13.88 5.88
N GLU A 109 -5.32 14.33 4.71
CA GLU A 109 -5.71 15.64 4.15
C GLU A 109 -7.21 15.70 3.86
N VAL A 110 -7.77 14.65 3.26
CA VAL A 110 -9.21 14.56 2.93
C VAL A 110 -10.05 14.54 4.20
N ALA A 111 -9.66 13.74 5.20
CA ALA A 111 -10.36 13.68 6.49
C ALA A 111 -10.31 15.03 7.23
N LEU A 112 -9.18 15.75 7.17
CA LEU A 112 -9.08 17.08 7.78
C LEU A 112 -9.94 18.10 7.02
N ALA A 113 -9.95 18.05 5.69
CA ALA A 113 -10.82 18.89 4.87
C ALA A 113 -12.31 18.68 5.21
N GLU A 114 -12.76 17.43 5.39
CA GLU A 114 -14.14 17.11 5.80
C GLU A 114 -14.54 17.82 7.11
N ILE A 115 -13.66 17.84 8.11
CA ILE A 115 -13.90 18.54 9.39
C ILE A 115 -14.03 20.05 9.15
N LEU A 116 -13.09 20.63 8.41
CA LEU A 116 -13.05 22.08 8.15
C LEU A 116 -14.25 22.56 7.33
N ILE A 117 -14.68 21.76 6.35
CA ILE A 117 -15.92 22.00 5.57
C ILE A 117 -17.13 21.98 6.50
N GLY A 118 -17.23 20.98 7.39
CA GLY A 118 -18.30 20.89 8.38
C GLY A 118 -18.34 22.09 9.35
N GLY A 119 -17.19 22.69 9.63
CA GLY A 119 -17.09 23.93 10.42
C GLY A 119 -17.54 25.19 9.69
N GLY A 120 -17.43 25.22 8.35
CA GLY A 120 -17.97 26.29 7.50
C GLY A 120 -17.33 27.68 7.65
N SER A 121 -16.22 27.80 8.37
CA SER A 121 -15.50 29.08 8.50
C SER A 121 -14.75 29.41 7.21
N GLU A 122 -14.66 30.68 6.83
CA GLU A 122 -13.94 31.10 5.62
C GLU A 122 -12.51 30.56 5.55
N ALA A 123 -11.77 30.70 6.66
CA ALA A 123 -10.41 30.20 6.77
C ALA A 123 -10.35 28.67 6.64
N GLY A 124 -11.30 27.96 7.27
CA GLY A 124 -11.40 26.51 7.17
C GLY A 124 -11.75 26.03 5.76
N LEU A 125 -12.63 26.72 5.04
CA LEU A 125 -12.98 26.37 3.65
C LEU A 125 -11.81 26.61 2.69
N CYS A 126 -11.06 27.70 2.88
CA CYS A 126 -9.84 27.96 2.11
C CYS A 126 -8.76 26.90 2.41
N GLU A 127 -8.59 26.50 3.67
CA GLU A 127 -7.64 25.44 4.04
C GLU A 127 -8.09 24.08 3.51
N ALA A 128 -9.39 23.75 3.58
CA ALA A 128 -9.95 22.53 3.02
C ALA A 128 -9.68 22.42 1.52
N TYR A 129 -9.81 23.53 0.76
CA TYR A 129 -9.44 23.56 -0.65
C TYR A 129 -7.97 23.19 -0.85
N ARG A 130 -7.04 23.84 -0.12
CA ARG A 130 -5.61 23.54 -0.20
C ARG A 130 -5.31 22.07 0.12
N LEU A 131 -5.96 21.49 1.12
CA LEU A 131 -5.78 20.09 1.51
C LEU A 131 -6.25 19.13 0.41
N LEU A 132 -7.43 19.37 -0.18
CA LEU A 132 -7.97 18.55 -1.26
C LEU A 132 -7.15 18.66 -2.56
N ASP A 133 -6.63 19.84 -2.87
CA ASP A 133 -5.71 20.06 -4.00
C ASP A 133 -4.37 19.35 -3.76
N SER A 134 -3.78 19.53 -2.57
CA SER A 134 -2.52 18.88 -2.18
C SER A 134 -2.65 17.35 -2.22
N TRP A 135 -3.77 16.77 -1.77
CA TRP A 135 -3.99 15.33 -1.84
C TRP A 135 -4.03 14.85 -3.29
N GLN A 136 -4.76 15.55 -4.16
CA GLN A 136 -4.89 15.17 -5.56
C GLN A 136 -3.55 15.18 -6.29
N VAL A 137 -2.69 16.18 -6.02
CA VAL A 137 -1.40 16.32 -6.70
C VAL A 137 -0.30 15.44 -6.08
N LYS A 138 -0.20 15.37 -4.75
CA LYS A 138 0.94 14.69 -4.08
C LYS A 138 0.70 13.21 -3.78
N ARG A 139 -0.57 12.78 -3.74
CA ARG A 139 -0.93 11.43 -3.26
C ARG A 139 -1.75 10.71 -4.32
N GLY A 140 -2.93 11.24 -4.63
CA GLY A 140 -3.96 10.51 -5.35
C GLY A 140 -4.28 9.17 -4.68
N SER A 141 -5.05 8.33 -5.37
CA SER A 141 -5.18 6.94 -4.96
C SER A 141 -5.65 6.06 -6.10
N PRO A 142 -5.11 4.84 -6.25
CA PRO A 142 -5.64 3.86 -7.19
C PRO A 142 -6.95 3.22 -6.68
N PHE A 143 -7.34 3.46 -5.43
CA PHE A 143 -8.54 2.86 -4.84
C PHE A 143 -9.79 3.69 -5.15
N PRO A 144 -10.81 3.11 -5.81
CA PRO A 144 -12.08 3.78 -6.09
C PRO A 144 -12.71 4.44 -4.86
N ALA A 145 -12.70 3.78 -3.69
CA ALA A 145 -13.24 4.31 -2.45
C ALA A 145 -12.59 5.63 -2.01
N ASN A 146 -11.28 5.78 -2.21
CA ASN A 146 -10.55 6.98 -1.80
C ASN A 146 -10.85 8.14 -2.75
N VAL A 147 -10.90 7.87 -4.06
CA VAL A 147 -11.31 8.85 -5.08
C VAL A 147 -12.76 9.30 -4.84
N TYR A 148 -13.65 8.37 -4.53
CA TYR A 148 -15.04 8.65 -4.17
C TYR A 148 -15.11 9.58 -2.95
N ARG A 149 -14.41 9.26 -1.85
CA ARG A 149 -14.40 10.08 -0.62
C ARG A 149 -13.88 11.49 -0.89
N TRP A 150 -12.77 11.62 -1.62
CA TRP A 150 -12.24 12.92 -2.03
C TRP A 150 -13.27 13.72 -2.84
N ALA A 151 -13.91 13.09 -3.83
CA ALA A 151 -14.88 13.76 -4.70
C ALA A 151 -16.13 14.20 -3.91
N VAL A 152 -16.58 13.40 -2.95
CA VAL A 152 -17.67 13.77 -2.03
C VAL A 152 -17.27 14.97 -1.16
N ALA A 153 -16.06 14.98 -0.59
CA ALA A 153 -15.57 16.10 0.20
C ALA A 153 -15.47 17.39 -0.65
N TYR A 154 -14.95 17.29 -1.87
CA TYR A 154 -14.85 18.42 -2.80
C TYR A 154 -16.24 18.92 -3.22
N THR A 155 -17.20 18.03 -3.46
CA THR A 155 -18.61 18.39 -3.73
C THR A 155 -19.20 19.20 -2.58
N ARG A 156 -18.98 18.76 -1.33
CA ARG A 156 -19.45 19.48 -0.12
C ARG A 156 -18.79 20.84 0.02
N LEU A 157 -17.48 20.95 -0.28
CA LEU A 157 -16.77 22.23 -0.29
C LEU A 157 -17.39 23.20 -1.31
N ALA A 158 -17.59 22.73 -2.54
CA ALA A 158 -18.19 23.53 -3.61
C ALA A 158 -19.60 24.00 -3.25
N GLU A 159 -20.44 23.13 -2.69
CA GLU A 159 -21.76 23.53 -2.15
C GLU A 159 -21.64 24.57 -1.03
N ALA A 160 -20.70 24.39 -0.09
CA ALA A 160 -20.51 25.29 1.05
C ALA A 160 -20.10 26.71 0.60
N VAL A 161 -19.39 26.83 -0.53
CA VAL A 161 -19.03 28.13 -1.12
C VAL A 161 -20.00 28.62 -2.19
N GLY A 162 -21.06 27.87 -2.47
CA GLY A 162 -22.11 28.22 -3.43
C GLY A 162 -21.76 28.02 -4.90
N ASP A 163 -20.73 27.23 -5.19
CA ASP A 163 -20.25 26.95 -6.54
C ASP A 163 -20.91 25.69 -7.11
N ARG A 164 -22.03 25.89 -7.81
CA ARG A 164 -22.88 24.79 -8.28
C ARG A 164 -22.25 23.99 -9.41
N ASP A 165 -21.46 24.64 -10.27
CA ASP A 165 -20.84 23.98 -11.41
C ASP A 165 -19.76 23.01 -10.94
N GLU A 166 -18.88 23.48 -10.05
CA GLU A 166 -17.85 22.63 -9.43
C GLU A 166 -18.47 21.54 -8.54
N ALA A 167 -19.55 21.83 -7.82
CA ALA A 167 -20.27 20.81 -7.06
C ALA A 167 -20.83 19.71 -7.98
N SER A 168 -21.39 20.09 -9.13
CA SER A 168 -21.93 19.14 -10.10
C SER A 168 -20.82 18.30 -10.74
N GLU A 169 -19.70 18.91 -11.14
CA GLU A 169 -18.54 18.20 -11.69
C GLU A 169 -17.96 17.19 -10.69
N ALA A 170 -17.74 17.60 -9.45
CA ALA A 170 -17.23 16.71 -8.43
C ALA A 170 -18.21 15.57 -8.10
N ALA A 171 -19.53 15.84 -8.16
CA ALA A 171 -20.54 14.81 -7.99
C ALA A 171 -20.51 13.77 -9.13
N GLU A 172 -20.29 14.20 -10.38
CA GLU A 172 -20.10 13.30 -11.52
C GLU A 172 -18.85 12.42 -11.35
N VAL A 173 -17.75 12.99 -10.87
CA VAL A 173 -16.52 12.23 -10.54
C VAL A 173 -16.82 11.16 -9.47
N ALA A 174 -17.49 11.54 -8.38
CA ALA A 174 -17.88 10.62 -7.32
C ALA A 174 -18.73 9.46 -7.89
N LEU A 175 -19.80 9.77 -8.64
CA LEU A 175 -20.66 8.75 -9.24
C LEU A 175 -19.91 7.83 -10.20
N SER A 176 -19.01 8.39 -11.03
CA SER A 176 -18.22 7.59 -11.98
C SER A 176 -17.30 6.58 -11.30
N SER A 177 -16.76 6.93 -10.13
CA SER A 177 -15.81 6.08 -9.38
C SER A 177 -16.46 4.82 -8.80
N ILE A 178 -17.79 4.78 -8.66
CA ILE A 178 -18.53 3.60 -8.16
C ILE A 178 -18.35 2.40 -9.10
N ASP A 179 -18.29 2.66 -10.40
CA ASP A 179 -18.19 1.62 -11.44
C ASP A 179 -16.74 1.17 -11.69
N TRP A 180 -15.75 1.77 -11.01
CA TRP A 180 -14.35 1.42 -11.22
C TRP A 180 -14.01 0.07 -10.58
N SER A 181 -13.22 -0.73 -11.28
CA SER A 181 -12.71 -2.00 -10.77
C SER A 181 -11.62 -1.77 -9.72
N SER A 182 -11.47 -2.72 -8.79
CA SER A 182 -10.32 -2.74 -7.90
C SER A 182 -9.01 -2.73 -8.70
N PRO A 183 -7.98 -1.97 -8.26
CA PRO A 183 -6.66 -1.98 -8.90
C PRO A 183 -5.94 -3.33 -8.77
N PHE A 184 -6.44 -4.24 -7.90
CA PHE A 184 -5.85 -5.55 -7.68
C PHE A 184 -6.68 -6.66 -8.34
N GLU A 185 -6.18 -7.19 -9.46
CA GLU A 185 -6.83 -8.28 -10.20
C GLU A 185 -7.14 -9.51 -9.31
N ASN A 186 -6.23 -9.85 -8.39
CA ASN A 186 -6.38 -11.00 -7.49
C ASN A 186 -7.24 -10.71 -6.24
N HIS A 187 -7.62 -9.44 -6.03
CA HIS A 187 -8.42 -9.00 -4.89
C HIS A 187 -9.54 -8.04 -5.34
N PRO A 188 -10.47 -8.52 -6.18
CA PRO A 188 -11.43 -7.67 -6.88
C PRO A 188 -12.38 -6.89 -5.97
N GLY A 189 -12.49 -7.27 -4.69
CA GLY A 189 -13.33 -6.58 -3.72
C GLY A 189 -12.63 -5.51 -2.88
N LEU A 190 -11.31 -5.33 -3.01
CA LEU A 190 -10.57 -4.37 -2.18
C LEU A 190 -10.66 -2.94 -2.74
N GLY A 191 -10.93 -1.98 -1.85
CA GLY A 191 -10.94 -0.55 -2.16
C GLY A 191 -12.13 -0.09 -2.99
N LEU A 192 -13.21 -0.87 -3.05
CA LEU A 192 -14.44 -0.50 -3.75
C LEU A 192 -15.29 0.48 -2.93
N VAL A 193 -16.10 1.27 -3.64
CA VAL A 193 -17.00 2.25 -3.03
C VAL A 193 -18.14 1.56 -2.28
N HIS A 194 -18.41 2.04 -1.06
CA HIS A 194 -19.58 1.67 -0.27
C HIS A 194 -20.38 2.94 0.07
N ALA A 195 -21.16 3.42 -0.89
CA ALA A 195 -21.95 4.63 -0.76
C ALA A 195 -23.30 4.38 -0.05
N ASP A 196 -23.73 5.34 0.77
CA ASP A 196 -25.07 5.34 1.35
C ASP A 196 -26.12 5.76 0.30
N PRO A 197 -27.31 5.14 0.23
CA PRO A 197 -28.34 5.52 -0.74
C PRO A 197 -28.73 7.00 -0.70
N THR A 198 -28.74 7.62 0.48
CA THR A 198 -29.08 9.04 0.63
C THR A 198 -27.99 9.93 0.03
N GLU A 199 -26.73 9.53 0.18
CA GLU A 199 -25.59 10.23 -0.43
C GLU A 199 -25.63 10.09 -1.95
N LEU A 200 -25.96 8.91 -2.48
CA LEU A 200 -26.13 8.70 -3.91
C LEU A 200 -27.25 9.57 -4.50
N GLU A 201 -28.42 9.61 -3.87
CA GLU A 201 -29.53 10.47 -4.30
C GLU A 201 -29.13 11.96 -4.30
N TRP A 202 -28.33 12.39 -3.32
CA TRP A 202 -27.81 13.76 -3.25
C TRP A 202 -26.84 14.05 -4.40
N LEU A 203 -25.87 13.16 -4.68
CA LEU A 203 -24.91 13.30 -5.78
C LEU A 203 -25.61 13.30 -7.15
N GLU A 204 -26.56 12.38 -7.37
CA GLU A 204 -27.31 12.28 -8.63
C GLU A 204 -28.10 13.55 -8.94
N ARG A 205 -28.68 14.17 -7.92
CA ARG A 205 -29.38 15.45 -8.06
C ARG A 205 -28.43 16.57 -8.47
N LEU A 206 -27.27 16.69 -7.81
CA LEU A 206 -26.27 17.71 -8.16
C LEU A 206 -25.72 17.54 -9.57
N ALA A 207 -25.43 16.30 -9.99
CA ALA A 207 -24.99 15.98 -11.34
C ALA A 207 -26.08 16.23 -12.41
N ALA A 208 -27.36 16.20 -12.04
CA ALA A 208 -28.46 16.50 -12.96
C ALA A 208 -28.66 18.02 -13.17
N ASP A 209 -28.43 18.84 -12.15
CA ASP A 209 -28.72 20.28 -12.18
C ASP A 209 -27.90 21.04 -13.25
N ARG A 210 -26.63 20.69 -13.47
CA ARG A 210 -25.76 21.32 -14.49
C ARG A 210 -26.26 21.14 -15.92
N ARG A 211 -26.91 20.01 -16.23
CA ARG A 211 -27.43 19.74 -17.58
C ARG A 211 -28.52 20.72 -18.01
N THR A 212 -29.06 21.50 -17.08
CA THR A 212 -30.15 22.47 -17.34
C THR A 212 -29.68 23.91 -17.50
N ASP A 213 -28.45 24.26 -17.10
CA ASP A 213 -27.94 25.63 -17.13
C ASP A 213 -26.69 25.69 -18.04
N THR A 214 -26.87 26.21 -19.26
CA THR A 214 -25.78 26.36 -20.27
C THR A 214 -25.26 27.79 -20.34
N GLY A 215 -25.51 28.62 -19.31
CA GLY A 215 -25.06 30.00 -19.23
C GLY A 215 -23.65 30.14 -18.65
N MET A 216 -22.79 30.91 -19.34
CA MET A 216 -21.40 31.25 -18.98
C MET A 216 -21.06 31.19 -17.48
N ALA A 217 -20.39 30.11 -17.08
CA ALA A 217 -19.74 29.94 -15.78
C ALA A 217 -18.32 30.53 -15.84
N GLY A 218 -18.05 31.55 -15.03
CA GLY A 218 -16.71 32.09 -14.86
C GLY A 218 -16.69 33.09 -13.72
N GLY A 219 -15.98 32.78 -12.64
CA GLY A 219 -15.87 33.61 -11.45
C GLY A 219 -16.60 33.03 -10.22
N GLY A 220 -16.52 31.71 -10.02
CA GLY A 220 -16.99 31.05 -8.80
C GLY A 220 -16.03 31.21 -7.63
N ARG A 221 -16.47 30.92 -6.40
CA ARG A 221 -15.59 31.03 -5.23
C ARG A 221 -14.49 29.97 -5.21
N MET A 222 -14.70 28.85 -5.89
CA MET A 222 -13.65 27.85 -6.11
C MET A 222 -12.53 28.40 -7.01
N ASP A 223 -12.88 29.21 -8.02
CA ASP A 223 -11.88 29.91 -8.84
C ASP A 223 -11.04 30.89 -8.01
N GLU A 224 -11.66 31.57 -7.03
CA GLU A 224 -10.94 32.46 -6.10
C GLU A 224 -9.94 31.68 -5.23
N PHE A 225 -10.33 30.52 -4.71
CA PHE A 225 -9.43 29.65 -3.96
C PHE A 225 -8.28 29.13 -4.83
N ARG A 226 -8.57 28.70 -6.07
CA ARG A 226 -7.56 28.29 -7.04
C ARG A 226 -6.57 29.41 -7.36
N ALA A 227 -7.08 30.63 -7.58
CA ALA A 227 -6.25 31.80 -7.84
C ALA A 227 -5.40 32.20 -6.62
N ALA A 228 -5.95 32.11 -5.40
CA ALA A 228 -5.21 32.36 -4.18
C ALA A 228 -4.08 31.34 -3.97
N LEU A 229 -4.36 30.06 -4.22
CA LEU A 229 -3.39 28.97 -4.09
C LEU A 229 -2.29 29.05 -5.17
N ALA A 230 -2.63 29.48 -6.38
CA ALA A 230 -1.66 29.77 -7.44
C ALA A 230 -0.74 30.96 -7.09
N ALA A 231 -1.22 31.91 -6.28
CA ALA A 231 -0.45 33.07 -5.82
C ALA A 231 0.37 32.81 -4.54
N ASP A 232 0.09 31.72 -3.81
CA ASP A 232 0.81 31.31 -2.60
C ASP A 232 2.18 30.72 -2.94
N GLN A 233 3.24 31.53 -2.80
CA GLN A 233 4.60 31.11 -3.14
C GLN A 233 5.11 29.94 -2.29
N ASP A 234 4.72 29.85 -1.02
CA ASP A 234 5.19 28.78 -0.14
C ASP A 234 4.56 27.45 -0.58
N TYR A 235 3.26 27.47 -0.91
CA TYR A 235 2.59 26.30 -1.49
C TYR A 235 3.22 25.87 -2.82
N GLN A 236 3.44 26.82 -3.74
CA GLN A 236 4.00 26.49 -5.06
C GLN A 236 5.43 25.95 -4.95
N GLN A 237 6.24 26.44 -4.02
CA GLN A 237 7.58 25.89 -3.76
C GLN A 237 7.52 24.49 -3.18
N GLU A 238 6.65 24.26 -2.19
CA GLU A 238 6.43 22.94 -1.60
C GLU A 238 5.98 21.93 -2.68
N LEU A 239 5.04 22.33 -3.53
CA LEU A 239 4.54 21.51 -4.62
C LEU A 239 5.62 21.20 -5.65
N ALA A 240 6.38 22.22 -6.07
CA ALA A 240 7.46 22.05 -7.04
C ALA A 240 8.59 21.15 -6.52
N MET A 241 8.91 21.22 -5.22
CA MET A 241 9.87 20.30 -4.60
C MET A 241 9.35 18.86 -4.62
N TRP A 242 8.08 18.66 -4.26
CA TRP A 242 7.45 17.35 -4.27
C TRP A 242 7.41 16.74 -5.67
N THR A 243 6.91 17.49 -6.66
CA THR A 243 6.83 17.00 -8.04
C THR A 243 8.22 16.77 -8.63
N ALA A 244 9.21 17.63 -8.34
CA ALA A 244 10.57 17.42 -8.83
C ALA A 244 11.24 16.17 -8.22
N GLU A 245 10.96 15.83 -6.96
CA GLU A 245 11.46 14.60 -6.34
C GLU A 245 10.81 13.36 -6.97
N ASP A 246 9.49 13.40 -7.20
CA ASP A 246 8.78 12.29 -7.84
C ASP A 246 9.20 12.11 -9.31
N ASP A 247 9.24 13.21 -10.08
CA ASP A 247 9.70 13.25 -11.47
C ASP A 247 11.15 12.73 -11.59
N ALA A 248 12.02 13.12 -10.66
CA ALA A 248 13.42 12.65 -10.66
C ALA A 248 13.52 11.15 -10.39
N ARG A 249 12.70 10.62 -9.49
CA ARG A 249 12.65 9.19 -9.17
C ARG A 249 12.07 8.37 -10.33
N GLU A 250 11.03 8.88 -10.99
CA GLU A 250 10.46 8.26 -12.18
C GLU A 250 11.46 8.30 -13.35
N ALA A 251 12.12 9.43 -13.60
CA ALA A 251 13.14 9.55 -14.63
C ALA A 251 14.36 8.64 -14.39
N GLU A 252 14.83 8.51 -13.14
CA GLU A 252 15.91 7.57 -12.79
C GLU A 252 15.49 6.13 -13.09
N PHE A 253 14.25 5.77 -12.77
CA PHE A 253 13.71 4.44 -13.04
C PHE A 253 13.58 4.19 -14.55
N GLU A 254 13.02 5.12 -15.31
CA GLU A 254 12.90 5.02 -16.77
C GLU A 254 14.26 4.92 -17.46
N GLU A 255 15.23 5.74 -17.06
CA GLU A 255 16.60 5.71 -17.59
C GLU A 255 17.25 4.34 -17.31
N ALA A 256 17.09 3.83 -16.09
CA ALA A 256 17.61 2.52 -15.71
C ALA A 256 16.94 1.37 -16.47
N GLU A 257 15.63 1.42 -16.71
CA GLU A 257 14.89 0.37 -17.43
C GLU A 257 15.12 0.38 -18.95
N LEU A 258 15.47 1.52 -19.54
CA LEU A 258 15.56 1.70 -21.00
C LEU A 258 16.40 0.62 -21.72
N PRO A 259 17.61 0.25 -21.26
CA PRO A 259 18.39 -0.81 -21.92
C PRO A 259 17.65 -2.16 -21.92
N LEU A 260 16.90 -2.47 -20.86
CA LEU A 260 16.16 -3.72 -20.73
C LEU A 260 14.90 -3.71 -21.59
N THR A 261 14.13 -2.63 -21.61
CA THR A 261 12.94 -2.54 -22.48
C THR A 261 13.32 -2.55 -23.96
N MET A 262 14.44 -1.93 -24.35
CA MET A 262 14.99 -2.04 -25.71
C MET A 262 15.33 -3.48 -26.09
N ASP A 263 16.02 -4.22 -25.23
CA ASP A 263 16.41 -5.61 -25.50
C ASP A 263 15.18 -6.55 -25.52
N LEU A 264 14.18 -6.29 -24.67
CA LEU A 264 12.89 -7.01 -24.71
C LEU A 264 12.12 -6.75 -26.02
N ARG A 265 12.06 -5.49 -26.48
CA ARG A 265 11.47 -5.14 -27.79
C ARG A 265 12.21 -5.78 -28.95
N ALA A 266 13.55 -5.81 -28.91
CA ALA A 266 14.35 -6.51 -29.90
C ALA A 266 14.09 -8.02 -29.94
N ALA A 267 13.72 -8.62 -28.80
CA ALA A 267 13.26 -10.01 -28.71
C ALA A 267 11.80 -10.22 -29.15
N GLY A 268 11.11 -9.16 -29.60
CA GLY A 268 9.75 -9.21 -30.15
C GLY A 268 8.64 -9.02 -29.12
N LEU A 269 8.93 -8.44 -27.95
CA LEU A 269 7.93 -8.10 -26.93
C LEU A 269 7.54 -6.63 -27.03
N ASP A 270 6.24 -6.35 -27.14
CA ASP A 270 5.71 -4.98 -27.11
C ASP A 270 5.45 -4.60 -25.65
N VAL A 271 6.48 -4.04 -25.00
CA VAL A 271 6.45 -3.63 -23.59
C VAL A 271 7.07 -2.25 -23.43
N ASP A 272 6.49 -1.45 -22.55
CA ASP A 272 6.99 -0.13 -22.17
C ASP A 272 7.75 -0.18 -20.84
N SER A 273 7.48 -1.18 -20.02
CA SER A 273 8.21 -1.47 -18.78
C SER A 273 8.34 -2.97 -18.54
N VAL A 274 9.31 -3.38 -17.72
CA VAL A 274 9.46 -4.77 -17.24
C VAL A 274 8.20 -5.22 -16.49
N TRP A 275 7.51 -4.30 -15.83
CA TRP A 275 6.23 -4.55 -15.15
C TRP A 275 5.16 -5.11 -16.10
N ASP A 276 5.24 -4.82 -17.40
CA ASP A 276 4.27 -5.31 -18.39
C ASP A 276 4.35 -6.83 -18.59
N LEU A 277 5.48 -7.46 -18.26
CA LEU A 277 5.64 -8.91 -18.36
C LEU A 277 4.70 -9.66 -17.41
N GLY A 278 4.36 -9.07 -16.24
CA GLY A 278 3.41 -9.67 -15.30
C GLY A 278 1.96 -9.65 -15.78
N LYS A 279 1.63 -8.87 -16.82
CA LYS A 279 0.27 -8.73 -17.32
C LYS A 279 -0.10 -9.92 -18.19
N HIS A 280 -1.33 -10.44 -18.05
CA HIS A 280 -1.85 -11.59 -18.80
C HIS A 280 -1.69 -11.48 -20.33
N ARG A 281 -1.56 -10.27 -20.88
CA ARG A 281 -1.42 -10.02 -22.33
C ARG A 281 -0.05 -10.42 -22.89
N VAL A 282 0.99 -10.48 -22.06
CA VAL A 282 2.37 -10.78 -22.49
C VAL A 282 2.76 -12.22 -22.16
N TRP A 283 1.92 -12.94 -21.40
CA TRP A 283 2.14 -14.32 -21.00
C TRP A 283 1.71 -15.35 -22.06
N PRO A 284 2.49 -16.43 -22.32
CA PRO A 284 3.85 -16.68 -21.83
C PRO A 284 4.90 -15.94 -22.67
N TYR A 285 6.03 -15.60 -22.05
CA TYR A 285 7.13 -14.83 -22.67
C TYR A 285 8.48 -15.58 -22.70
N PRO A 286 8.57 -16.81 -23.24
CA PRO A 286 9.83 -17.57 -23.23
C PRO A 286 10.99 -16.83 -23.91
N GLN A 287 10.71 -15.98 -24.90
CA GLN A 287 11.69 -15.13 -25.58
C GLN A 287 12.27 -14.02 -24.68
N ALA A 288 11.61 -13.64 -23.58
CA ALA A 288 12.14 -12.66 -22.62
C ALA A 288 13.17 -13.29 -21.67
N LEU A 289 13.10 -14.61 -21.41
CA LEU A 289 13.94 -15.26 -20.39
C LEU A 289 15.46 -15.12 -20.64
N PRO A 290 15.98 -15.32 -21.87
CA PRO A 290 17.41 -15.07 -22.12
C PRO A 290 17.79 -13.60 -21.88
N VAL A 291 16.91 -12.66 -22.25
CA VAL A 291 17.11 -11.21 -22.07
C VAL A 291 17.19 -10.90 -20.58
N LEU A 292 16.15 -11.23 -19.81
CA LEU A 292 16.07 -11.02 -18.37
C LEU A 292 17.28 -11.61 -17.62
N MET A 293 17.69 -12.83 -17.97
CA MET A 293 18.86 -13.47 -17.36
C MET A 293 20.15 -12.68 -17.62
N ASN A 294 20.36 -12.19 -18.84
CA ASN A 294 21.53 -11.39 -19.19
C ASN A 294 21.55 -10.05 -18.43
N HIS A 295 20.40 -9.39 -18.28
CA HIS A 295 20.32 -8.15 -17.52
C HIS A 295 20.55 -8.36 -16.02
N LEU A 296 20.00 -9.44 -15.45
CA LEU A 296 20.19 -9.77 -14.06
C LEU A 296 21.67 -10.05 -13.72
N GLU A 297 22.39 -10.76 -14.60
CA GLU A 297 23.84 -11.01 -14.46
C GLU A 297 24.68 -9.75 -14.61
N ARG A 298 24.34 -8.91 -15.61
CA ARG A 298 25.03 -7.65 -15.87
C ARG A 298 24.94 -6.71 -14.66
N GLY A 299 23.78 -6.69 -14.00
CA GLY A 299 23.51 -5.76 -12.90
C GLY A 299 23.54 -4.30 -13.35
N GLY A 300 23.79 -3.40 -12.40
CA GLY A 300 23.80 -1.95 -12.63
C GLY A 300 22.41 -1.29 -12.57
N TYR A 301 21.42 -2.03 -12.08
CA TYR A 301 20.05 -1.56 -11.90
C TYR A 301 19.82 -1.08 -10.45
N PRO A 302 18.92 -0.11 -10.23
CA PRO A 302 18.33 0.13 -8.91
C PRO A 302 17.77 -1.16 -8.31
N GLU A 303 17.69 -1.21 -6.98
CA GLU A 303 17.23 -2.41 -6.25
C GLU A 303 15.84 -2.84 -6.70
N ILE A 304 14.91 -1.88 -6.85
CA ILE A 304 13.55 -2.13 -7.31
C ILE A 304 13.51 -2.79 -8.70
N THR A 305 14.27 -2.27 -9.66
CA THR A 305 14.37 -2.85 -11.02
C THR A 305 15.00 -4.24 -10.99
N THR A 306 16.02 -4.44 -10.15
CA THR A 306 16.66 -5.75 -9.98
C THR A 306 15.67 -6.80 -9.45
N ASP A 307 14.88 -6.45 -8.44
CA ASP A 307 13.86 -7.32 -7.88
C ASP A 307 12.74 -7.64 -8.88
N ILE A 308 12.30 -6.67 -9.69
CA ILE A 308 11.30 -6.90 -10.75
C ILE A 308 11.83 -7.90 -11.79
N ILE A 309 13.10 -7.80 -12.20
CA ILE A 309 13.72 -8.79 -13.10
C ILE A 309 13.68 -10.18 -12.46
N GLY A 310 14.02 -10.28 -11.17
CA GLY A 310 13.92 -11.53 -10.40
C GLY A 310 12.51 -12.12 -10.38
N GLN A 311 11.49 -11.27 -10.18
CA GLN A 311 10.08 -11.68 -10.22
C GLN A 311 9.65 -12.14 -11.62
N ALA A 312 10.04 -11.43 -12.68
CA ALA A 312 9.73 -11.81 -14.05
C ALA A 312 10.34 -13.17 -14.43
N LEU A 313 11.50 -13.51 -13.85
CA LEU A 313 12.17 -14.82 -13.97
C LEU A 313 11.60 -15.90 -13.04
N ALA A 314 10.71 -15.56 -12.09
CA ALA A 314 10.16 -16.49 -11.11
C ALA A 314 9.07 -17.41 -11.68
N ILE A 315 9.30 -17.96 -12.87
CA ILE A 315 8.36 -18.81 -13.61
C ILE A 315 9.00 -20.15 -13.96
N LYS A 316 8.19 -21.20 -14.11
CA LYS A 316 8.68 -22.59 -14.30
C LYS A 316 9.66 -22.72 -15.46
N ASP A 317 9.43 -22.03 -16.57
CA ASP A 317 10.27 -22.13 -17.78
C ASP A 317 11.68 -21.57 -17.55
N ALA A 318 11.87 -20.68 -16.58
CA ALA A 318 13.18 -20.15 -16.20
C ALA A 318 14.09 -21.20 -15.53
N VAL A 319 13.58 -22.40 -15.19
CA VAL A 319 14.41 -23.50 -14.67
C VAL A 319 15.51 -23.91 -15.65
N ALA A 320 15.35 -23.61 -16.94
CA ALA A 320 16.41 -23.79 -17.94
C ALA A 320 17.69 -22.98 -17.63
N TYR A 321 17.58 -21.92 -16.81
CA TYR A 321 18.68 -21.05 -16.38
C TYR A 321 19.12 -21.33 -14.94
N TRP A 322 18.72 -22.46 -14.35
CA TRP A 322 18.97 -22.78 -12.94
C TRP A 322 20.44 -22.62 -12.52
N ASP A 323 21.37 -23.17 -13.31
CA ASP A 323 22.79 -23.14 -12.95
C ASP A 323 23.35 -21.71 -12.96
N ARG A 324 22.88 -20.86 -13.89
CA ARG A 324 23.24 -19.44 -13.96
C ARG A 324 22.66 -18.66 -12.77
N LEU A 325 21.40 -18.90 -12.41
CA LEU A 325 20.76 -18.30 -11.23
C LEU A 325 21.46 -18.71 -9.93
N ARG A 326 21.86 -19.98 -9.82
CA ARG A 326 22.62 -20.50 -8.68
C ARG A 326 23.99 -19.84 -8.60
N GLU A 327 24.74 -19.81 -9.70
CA GLU A 327 26.04 -19.17 -9.76
C GLU A 327 25.92 -17.70 -9.33
N LEU A 328 24.96 -16.97 -9.91
CA LEU A 328 24.70 -15.59 -9.55
C LEU A 328 24.37 -15.44 -8.06
N TYR A 329 23.49 -16.27 -7.48
CA TYR A 329 23.18 -16.20 -6.05
C TYR A 329 24.42 -16.44 -5.18
N LEU A 330 25.28 -17.37 -5.57
CA LEU A 330 26.50 -17.72 -4.83
C LEU A 330 27.61 -16.67 -4.96
N THR A 331 27.69 -15.96 -6.08
CA THR A 331 28.77 -15.00 -6.37
C THR A 331 28.28 -13.55 -6.52
N ALA A 332 27.01 -13.28 -6.19
CA ALA A 332 26.35 -12.00 -6.46
C ALA A 332 27.19 -10.82 -5.96
N PRO A 333 27.47 -9.82 -6.82
CA PRO A 333 28.27 -8.66 -6.44
C PRO A 333 27.47 -7.67 -5.60
N SER A 334 26.14 -7.79 -5.54
CA SER A 334 25.25 -6.96 -4.73
C SER A 334 24.19 -7.78 -3.98
N PRO A 335 23.68 -7.30 -2.82
CA PRO A 335 22.54 -7.90 -2.15
C PRO A 335 21.28 -7.98 -3.01
N ALA A 336 20.99 -6.94 -3.81
CA ALA A 336 19.85 -6.89 -4.71
C ALA A 336 19.88 -8.03 -5.75
N GLN A 337 21.03 -8.27 -6.39
CA GLN A 337 21.16 -9.37 -7.35
C GLN A 337 21.05 -10.75 -6.68
N ALA A 338 21.58 -10.91 -5.46
CA ALA A 338 21.39 -12.13 -4.69
C ALA A 338 19.90 -12.36 -4.40
N ASN A 339 19.19 -11.31 -3.97
CA ASN A 339 17.77 -11.38 -3.67
C ASN A 339 16.94 -11.74 -4.91
N ALA A 340 17.15 -11.05 -6.03
CA ALA A 340 16.48 -11.32 -7.29
C ALA A 340 16.74 -12.74 -7.82
N ALA A 341 17.98 -13.25 -7.72
CA ALA A 341 18.30 -14.63 -8.06
C ALA A 341 17.55 -15.64 -7.16
N ALA A 342 17.44 -15.35 -5.86
CA ALA A 342 16.69 -16.18 -4.91
C ALA A 342 15.18 -16.17 -5.20
N ILE A 343 14.60 -15.02 -5.56
CA ILE A 343 13.21 -14.88 -6.01
C ILE A 343 12.97 -15.76 -7.25
N ALA A 344 13.81 -15.61 -8.28
CA ALA A 344 13.69 -16.36 -9.52
C ALA A 344 13.77 -17.89 -9.27
N MET A 345 14.78 -18.34 -8.52
CA MET A 345 14.93 -19.75 -8.16
C MET A 345 13.74 -20.28 -7.34
N SER A 346 13.17 -19.48 -6.44
CA SER A 346 12.02 -19.89 -5.64
C SER A 346 10.79 -20.18 -6.50
N GLY A 347 10.54 -19.35 -7.51
CA GLY A 347 9.43 -19.51 -8.45
C GLY A 347 9.64 -20.62 -9.48
N CYS A 348 10.85 -20.74 -10.02
CA CYS A 348 11.12 -21.69 -11.11
C CYS A 348 11.46 -23.12 -10.64
N ALA A 349 11.82 -23.32 -9.36
CA ALA A 349 12.28 -24.61 -8.86
C ALA A 349 11.26 -25.74 -9.04
N THR A 350 11.78 -26.91 -9.47
CA THR A 350 11.08 -28.18 -9.50
C THR A 350 11.64 -29.14 -8.45
N SER A 351 11.02 -30.32 -8.28
CA SER A 351 11.52 -31.33 -7.34
C SER A 351 12.96 -31.77 -7.61
N ALA A 352 13.46 -31.61 -8.85
CA ALA A 352 14.85 -31.91 -9.19
C ALA A 352 15.86 -30.97 -8.52
N GLN A 353 15.44 -29.75 -8.16
CA GLN A 353 16.28 -28.73 -7.55
C GLN A 353 16.17 -28.67 -6.01
N LEU A 354 15.36 -29.55 -5.41
CA LEU A 354 15.07 -29.51 -3.97
C LEU A 354 16.34 -29.58 -3.11
N ALA A 355 17.33 -30.41 -3.49
CA ALA A 355 18.58 -30.52 -2.75
C ALA A 355 19.33 -29.19 -2.68
N HIS A 356 19.45 -28.48 -3.80
CA HIS A 356 20.10 -27.17 -3.85
C HIS A 356 19.38 -26.12 -2.99
N LEU A 357 18.04 -26.11 -3.00
CA LEU A 357 17.26 -25.20 -2.15
C LEU A 357 17.56 -25.41 -0.67
N ILE A 358 17.68 -26.68 -0.25
CA ILE A 358 18.02 -27.05 1.13
C ILE A 358 19.44 -26.58 1.46
N GLU A 359 20.42 -26.83 0.57
CA GLU A 359 21.81 -26.38 0.75
C GLU A 359 21.91 -24.86 0.94
N PHE A 360 21.08 -24.07 0.25
CA PHE A 360 21.10 -22.61 0.38
C PHE A 360 20.69 -22.10 1.77
N LEU A 361 20.01 -22.91 2.57
CA LEU A 361 19.66 -22.51 3.94
C LEU A 361 20.89 -22.37 4.84
N ASP A 362 21.97 -23.10 4.52
CA ASP A 362 23.22 -23.11 5.29
C ASP A 362 24.16 -21.93 4.95
N LEU A 363 23.84 -21.13 3.93
CA LEU A 363 24.63 -19.97 3.49
C LEU A 363 24.38 -18.74 4.39
N GLU A 364 24.92 -18.75 5.60
CA GLU A 364 24.68 -17.70 6.60
C GLU A 364 24.95 -16.28 6.10
N GLU A 365 25.98 -16.10 5.27
CA GLU A 365 26.37 -14.84 4.65
C GLU A 365 25.31 -14.25 3.71
N ARG A 366 24.34 -15.06 3.27
CA ARG A 366 23.22 -14.61 2.43
C ARG A 366 22.04 -14.07 3.24
N GLY A 367 22.15 -14.06 4.57
CA GLY A 367 21.23 -13.32 5.44
C GLY A 367 19.77 -13.73 5.24
N GLN A 368 18.90 -12.73 4.99
CA GLN A 368 17.45 -12.89 4.88
C GLN A 368 16.99 -13.46 3.54
N SER A 369 17.76 -13.33 2.45
CA SER A 369 17.35 -13.86 1.13
C SER A 369 17.05 -15.36 1.14
N ARG A 370 17.69 -16.12 2.04
CA ARG A 370 17.43 -17.54 2.32
C ARG A 370 15.97 -17.86 2.69
N ILE A 371 15.25 -16.89 3.24
CA ILE A 371 13.83 -17.02 3.61
C ILE A 371 13.00 -17.44 2.37
N LEU A 372 13.37 -16.96 1.18
CA LEU A 372 12.66 -17.21 -0.07
C LEU A 372 12.64 -18.70 -0.46
N PHE A 373 13.56 -19.53 0.06
CA PHE A 373 13.62 -20.96 -0.26
C PHE A 373 12.74 -21.83 0.63
N LEU A 374 12.23 -21.32 1.76
CA LEU A 374 11.45 -22.12 2.70
C LEU A 374 10.15 -22.65 2.08
N ARG A 375 9.43 -21.80 1.33
CA ARG A 375 8.18 -22.19 0.66
C ARG A 375 8.37 -23.23 -0.44
N PRO A 376 9.30 -23.08 -1.40
CA PRO A 376 9.52 -24.12 -2.40
C PRO A 376 10.05 -25.42 -1.76
N ILE A 377 10.86 -25.38 -0.70
CA ILE A 377 11.24 -26.60 0.06
C ILE A 377 10.01 -27.31 0.62
N ASN A 378 9.11 -26.58 1.29
CA ASN A 378 7.88 -27.14 1.83
C ASN A 378 6.99 -27.74 0.73
N ARG A 379 6.79 -27.00 -0.36
CA ARG A 379 5.95 -27.37 -1.51
C ARG A 379 6.49 -28.59 -2.25
N LEU A 380 7.78 -28.60 -2.58
CA LEU A 380 8.42 -29.61 -3.41
C LEU A 380 8.84 -30.85 -2.61
N GLY A 381 9.29 -30.66 -1.36
CA GLY A 381 9.79 -31.71 -0.48
C GLY A 381 8.71 -32.48 0.28
N ARG A 382 7.45 -32.04 0.23
CA ARG A 382 6.31 -32.70 0.89
C ARG A 382 6.60 -32.96 2.38
N GLU A 383 6.51 -34.22 2.84
CA GLU A 383 6.79 -34.59 4.24
C GLU A 383 8.21 -34.26 4.67
N HIS A 384 9.21 -34.50 3.81
CA HIS A 384 10.61 -34.18 4.09
C HIS A 384 10.82 -32.66 4.19
N GLY A 385 10.23 -31.91 3.25
CA GLY A 385 10.24 -30.45 3.28
C GLY A 385 9.61 -29.89 4.56
N ARG A 386 8.44 -30.40 4.95
CA ARG A 386 7.77 -30.03 6.21
C ARG A 386 8.64 -30.29 7.43
N ALA A 387 9.33 -31.43 7.49
CA ALA A 387 10.23 -31.74 8.59
C ALA A 387 11.41 -30.76 8.69
N ILE A 388 11.97 -30.34 7.56
CA ILE A 388 13.01 -29.30 7.51
C ILE A 388 12.47 -27.96 8.03
N ILE A 389 11.32 -27.51 7.53
CA ILE A 389 10.70 -26.25 7.98
C ILE A 389 10.42 -26.28 9.49
N GLU A 390 9.90 -27.39 10.01
CA GLU A 390 9.63 -27.53 11.43
C GLU A 390 10.91 -27.42 12.28
N GLY A 391 12.03 -27.97 11.81
CA GLY A 391 13.33 -27.85 12.46
C GLY A 391 13.88 -26.42 12.52
N LEU A 392 13.44 -25.54 11.61
CA LEU A 392 13.94 -24.16 11.51
C LEU A 392 13.16 -23.15 12.34
N ARG A 393 12.08 -23.54 13.02
CA ARG A 393 11.21 -22.59 13.75
C ARG A 393 11.89 -21.76 14.83
N SER A 394 12.97 -22.30 15.40
CA SER A 394 13.79 -21.61 16.41
C SER A 394 15.02 -20.90 15.80
N HIS A 395 15.21 -20.97 14.49
CA HIS A 395 16.35 -20.35 13.82
C HIS A 395 16.26 -18.81 13.93
N PRO A 396 17.36 -18.10 14.25
CA PRO A 396 17.34 -16.66 14.52
C PRO A 396 16.83 -15.81 13.33
N VAL A 397 17.21 -16.18 12.11
CA VAL A 397 16.77 -15.51 10.86
C VAL A 397 15.51 -16.15 10.26
N LEU A 398 15.54 -17.46 10.00
CA LEU A 398 14.49 -18.18 9.27
C LEU A 398 13.25 -18.54 10.11
N GLY A 399 13.32 -18.47 11.44
CA GLY A 399 12.32 -19.06 12.33
C GLY A 399 10.95 -18.41 12.27
N ALA A 400 10.89 -17.10 11.98
CA ALA A 400 9.63 -16.38 11.82
C ALA A 400 8.84 -16.91 10.61
N GLU A 401 9.45 -16.94 9.42
CA GLU A 401 8.81 -17.44 8.20
C GLU A 401 8.57 -18.95 8.29
N ALA A 402 9.51 -19.74 8.82
CA ALA A 402 9.32 -21.17 9.02
C ALA A 402 8.08 -21.47 9.88
N THR A 403 7.88 -20.69 10.95
CA THR A 403 6.69 -20.78 11.79
C THR A 403 5.42 -20.40 11.03
N ALA A 404 5.46 -19.35 10.20
CA ALA A 404 4.31 -18.94 9.38
C ALA A 404 3.92 -20.04 8.37
N ILE A 405 4.89 -20.68 7.73
CA ILE A 405 4.68 -21.78 6.77
C ILE A 405 4.11 -23.02 7.47
N SER A 406 4.67 -23.45 8.61
CA SER A 406 4.14 -24.60 9.38
C SER A 406 2.69 -24.40 9.81
N LYS A 407 2.26 -23.15 10.01
CA LYS A 407 0.89 -22.79 10.40
C LYS A 407 -0.07 -22.60 9.22
N GLY A 408 0.40 -22.76 7.99
CA GLY A 408 -0.41 -22.52 6.78
C GLY A 408 -0.79 -21.05 6.55
N ARG A 409 -0.06 -20.10 7.17
CA ARG A 409 -0.42 -18.67 7.21
C ARG A 409 0.20 -17.81 6.11
N SER A 410 1.09 -18.38 5.31
CA SER A 410 1.75 -17.64 4.23
C SER A 410 1.01 -17.90 2.92
N ARG A 411 0.52 -16.85 2.25
CA ARG A 411 -0.15 -16.95 0.93
C ARG A 411 0.69 -17.79 -0.03
N ASN A 412 0.07 -18.78 -0.67
CA ASN A 412 0.63 -19.37 -1.89
C ASN A 412 0.70 -18.24 -2.91
N SER A 413 1.91 -17.78 -3.22
CA SER A 413 2.17 -16.95 -4.39
C SER A 413 1.72 -17.67 -5.65
#